data_AF-A0A6C0CWK6-F1
#
_entry.id   AF-A0A6C0CWK6-F1
#
_cell.length_a   1.000
_cell.length_b   1.000
_cell.length_c   1.000
_cell.angle_alpha   90.00
_cell.angle_beta   90.00
_cell.angle_gamma   90.00
#
_symmetry.space_group_name_H-M   'P 1'
#
loop_
_entity.id
_entity.type
_entity.pdbx_description
1 polymer ?
#
loop_
_entity_poly.entity_id
_entity_poly.type
_entity_poly.pdbx_seq_one_letter_code
_entity_poly.pdbx_strand_id
1 'polypeptide(L)'
;MSFVDEIVQEDPNKYTSLINSRVLDRSLELKIKQYNALQNEYDQLIRDQTVNAKPPSGGFWQDIPNENYQMGMVNNPTESNDNWKFLGKQNNVDACKLKAVDDKNQEYASVVYYPEDFPNEWKKSCFGGVKGGKTNAQYQSKTITSLAPNGTSRLGGVEGEKLLKQIKKKGNEIEKIIKEQQQNNLGSLRSNNLLVSERKSNSNQLENILEKLRADRVEINRIIKQPVESAAAEDGYQRQLSNYIIYFLWIILVLISIGLSVHLLTSESVSVITYLFIAIWVVILAKYYYKQITIYGVKYWDYISSVIVDSID
;
A
#
# COMPACT_ATOMS: atom_id res chain seq x y z
N MET A 1 -57.81 -1.46 -3.62
CA MET A 1 -56.45 -1.04 -4.01
C MET A 1 -55.53 -2.20 -3.68
N SER A 2 -54.88 -2.79 -4.67
CA SER A 2 -54.06 -4.00 -4.51
C SER A 2 -52.74 -3.66 -3.80
N PHE A 3 -52.19 -4.57 -3.00
CA PHE A 3 -50.83 -4.49 -2.47
C PHE A 3 -49.78 -4.23 -3.58
N VAL A 4 -50.09 -4.66 -4.80
CA VAL A 4 -49.28 -4.40 -6.01
C VAL A 4 -49.43 -2.96 -6.49
N ASP A 5 -50.62 -2.35 -6.36
CA ASP A 5 -50.85 -0.95 -6.74
C ASP A 5 -50.15 0.02 -5.78
N GLU A 6 -50.00 -0.36 -4.50
CA GLU A 6 -49.29 0.41 -3.47
C GLU A 6 -47.76 0.37 -3.69
N ILE A 7 -47.22 -0.75 -4.16
CA ILE A 7 -45.79 -0.89 -4.52
C ILE A 7 -45.43 -0.09 -5.78
N VAL A 8 -46.36 0.06 -6.73
CA VAL A 8 -46.15 0.85 -7.96
C VAL A 8 -46.19 2.36 -7.68
N GLN A 9 -46.84 2.79 -6.59
CA GLN A 9 -46.85 4.20 -6.15
C GLN A 9 -45.64 4.58 -5.28
N GLU A 10 -44.90 3.63 -4.68
CA GLU A 10 -43.64 3.90 -4.01
C GLU A 10 -42.46 3.92 -5.01
N ASP A 11 -41.63 4.97 -4.97
CA ASP A 11 -40.49 5.21 -5.86
C ASP A 11 -39.63 3.94 -6.08
N PRO A 12 -39.55 3.39 -7.32
CA PRO A 12 -38.77 2.19 -7.65
C PRO A 12 -37.30 2.25 -7.18
N ASN A 13 -36.76 3.45 -7.03
CA ASN A 13 -35.40 3.69 -6.56
C ASN A 13 -35.21 3.30 -5.08
N LYS A 14 -36.26 3.37 -4.26
CA LYS A 14 -36.23 3.02 -2.83
C LYS A 14 -35.97 1.52 -2.64
N TYR A 15 -36.66 0.67 -3.38
CA TYR A 15 -36.46 -0.79 -3.31
C TYR A 15 -35.12 -1.22 -3.91
N THR A 16 -34.70 -0.58 -5.01
CA THR A 16 -33.41 -0.86 -5.65
C THR A 16 -32.23 -0.56 -4.71
N SER A 17 -32.28 0.55 -3.98
CA SER A 17 -31.23 0.89 -3.00
C SER A 17 -31.18 -0.09 -1.82
N LEU A 18 -32.33 -0.57 -1.35
CA LEU A 18 -32.42 -1.52 -0.24
C LEU A 18 -31.90 -2.91 -0.62
N ILE A 19 -32.21 -3.36 -1.85
CA ILE A 19 -31.68 -4.60 -2.43
C ILE A 19 -30.16 -4.49 -2.58
N ASN A 20 -29.66 -3.39 -3.15
CA ASN A 20 -28.22 -3.16 -3.32
C ASN A 20 -27.47 -3.15 -1.98
N SER A 21 -28.02 -2.51 -0.95
CA SER A 21 -27.43 -2.53 0.40
C SER A 21 -27.30 -3.95 0.95
N ARG A 22 -28.36 -4.76 0.87
CA ARG A 22 -28.34 -6.15 1.36
C ARG A 22 -27.35 -7.02 0.59
N VAL A 23 -27.24 -6.82 -0.73
CA VAL A 23 -26.26 -7.53 -1.57
C VAL A 23 -24.84 -7.16 -1.15
N LEU A 24 -24.57 -5.87 -0.91
CA LEU A 24 -23.26 -5.40 -0.43
C LEU A 24 -22.94 -5.94 0.96
N ASP A 25 -23.89 -5.97 1.89
CA ASP A 25 -23.69 -6.54 3.23
C ASP A 25 -23.29 -8.02 3.19
N ARG A 26 -24.00 -8.82 2.38
CA ARG A 26 -23.67 -10.25 2.20
C ARG A 26 -22.33 -10.45 1.51
N SER A 27 -22.04 -9.63 0.50
CA SER A 27 -20.74 -9.65 -0.18
C SER A 27 -19.60 -9.33 0.81
N LEU A 28 -19.77 -8.28 1.62
CA LEU A 28 -18.82 -7.88 2.65
C LEU A 28 -18.58 -9.00 3.67
N GLU A 29 -19.65 -9.60 4.21
CA GLU A 29 -19.58 -10.70 5.17
C GLU A 29 -18.78 -11.89 4.59
N LEU A 30 -19.06 -12.28 3.35
CA LEU A 30 -18.36 -13.36 2.67
C LEU A 30 -16.88 -13.05 2.45
N LYS A 31 -16.54 -11.82 2.05
CA LYS A 31 -15.15 -11.42 1.83
C LYS A 31 -14.36 -11.37 3.13
N ILE A 32 -14.95 -10.90 4.22
CA ILE A 32 -14.33 -10.91 5.55
C ILE A 32 -14.05 -12.35 6.00
N LYS A 33 -14.99 -13.28 5.79
CA LYS A 33 -14.76 -14.71 6.09
C LYS A 33 -13.60 -15.29 5.28
N GLN A 34 -13.53 -14.99 3.99
CA GLN A 34 -12.41 -15.41 3.13
C GLN A 34 -11.08 -14.82 3.60
N TYR A 35 -11.06 -13.54 3.98
CA TYR A 35 -9.88 -12.85 4.49
C TYR A 35 -9.38 -13.51 5.78
N ASN A 36 -10.27 -13.75 6.75
CA ASN A 36 -9.93 -14.39 8.02
C ASN A 36 -9.46 -15.83 7.82
N ALA A 37 -10.06 -16.57 6.88
CA ALA A 37 -9.61 -17.92 6.55
C ALA A 37 -8.16 -17.93 6.04
N LEU A 38 -7.81 -17.00 5.15
CA LEU A 38 -6.44 -16.86 4.65
C LEU A 38 -5.45 -16.43 5.75
N GLN A 39 -5.87 -15.53 6.66
CA GLN A 39 -5.05 -15.18 7.83
C GLN A 39 -4.79 -16.40 8.72
N ASN A 40 -5.83 -17.20 9.00
CA ASN A 40 -5.69 -18.42 9.79
C ASN A 40 -4.78 -19.44 9.13
N GLU A 41 -4.87 -19.61 7.80
CA GLU A 41 -4.01 -20.49 7.01
C GLU A 41 -2.55 -20.03 7.06
N TYR A 42 -2.31 -18.73 6.94
CA TYR A 42 -0.98 -18.15 7.11
C TYR A 42 -0.45 -18.33 8.54
N ASP A 43 -1.27 -18.08 9.55
CA ASP A 43 -0.86 -18.26 10.95
C ASP A 43 -0.59 -19.74 11.28
N GLN A 44 -1.36 -20.67 10.72
CA GLN A 44 -1.10 -22.10 10.81
C GLN A 44 0.22 -22.45 10.14
N LEU A 45 0.47 -21.98 8.93
CA LEU A 45 1.75 -22.18 8.24
C LEU A 45 2.93 -21.72 9.11
N ILE A 46 2.84 -20.53 9.73
CA ILE A 46 3.88 -20.02 10.62
C ILE A 46 3.97 -20.83 11.93
N ARG A 47 2.84 -21.23 12.52
CA ARG A 47 2.81 -22.05 13.75
C ARG A 47 3.40 -23.44 13.54
N ASP A 48 3.02 -24.11 12.47
CA ASP A 48 3.58 -25.40 12.10
C ASP A 48 5.08 -25.27 11.91
N GLN A 49 5.51 -24.19 11.23
CA GLN A 49 6.92 -23.84 11.06
C GLN A 49 7.70 -23.55 12.36
N THR A 50 7.02 -23.24 13.47
CA THR A 50 7.66 -22.78 14.72
C THR A 50 7.54 -23.76 15.90
N VAL A 51 6.45 -24.54 16.01
CA VAL A 51 6.15 -25.35 17.21
C VAL A 51 6.47 -26.84 17.06
N ASN A 52 6.41 -27.42 15.84
CA ASN A 52 6.53 -28.87 15.64
C ASN A 52 7.88 -29.31 15.04
N ALA A 53 8.97 -29.12 15.80
CA ALA A 53 10.34 -29.44 15.37
C ALA A 53 10.70 -30.95 15.44
N LYS A 54 10.24 -31.79 14.49
CA LYS A 54 10.94 -32.96 13.86
C LYS A 54 10.05 -33.71 12.81
N PRO A 55 10.62 -34.43 11.81
CA PRO A 55 10.34 -34.34 10.35
C PRO A 55 9.46 -35.51 9.80
N PRO A 56 8.97 -35.56 8.52
CA PRO A 56 9.52 -34.98 7.27
C PRO A 56 8.53 -34.31 6.27
N SER A 57 9.13 -33.62 5.28
CA SER A 57 8.59 -33.04 4.02
C SER A 57 7.86 -31.69 4.10
N GLY A 58 8.52 -30.67 3.54
CA GLY A 58 7.90 -29.45 2.98
C GLY A 58 7.45 -28.40 3.99
N GLY A 59 8.36 -27.53 4.45
CA GLY A 59 7.96 -26.33 5.17
C GLY A 59 9.00 -25.70 6.09
N PHE A 60 10.13 -26.36 6.35
CA PHE A 60 11.15 -25.88 7.29
C PHE A 60 12.51 -25.73 6.64
N TRP A 61 13.40 -25.03 7.34
CA TRP A 61 14.81 -25.02 7.01
C TRP A 61 15.38 -26.44 7.02
N GLN A 62 15.98 -26.87 5.90
CA GLN A 62 16.56 -28.20 5.76
C GLN A 62 18.07 -28.14 5.96
N ASP A 63 18.54 -28.62 7.11
CA ASP A 63 19.97 -28.69 7.42
C ASP A 63 20.63 -29.88 6.72
N ILE A 64 21.71 -29.59 6.01
CA ILE A 64 22.55 -30.54 5.30
C ILE A 64 23.96 -30.46 5.92
N PRO A 65 24.31 -31.42 6.80
CA PRO A 65 25.60 -31.42 7.46
C PRO A 65 26.73 -31.81 6.50
N ASN A 66 27.90 -31.24 6.72
CA ASN A 66 29.13 -31.41 5.92
C ASN A 66 29.01 -31.01 4.45
N GLU A 67 28.11 -30.08 4.15
CA GLU A 67 27.88 -29.58 2.82
C GLU A 67 28.07 -28.05 2.82
N ASN A 68 28.75 -27.52 1.82
CA ASN A 68 28.98 -26.10 1.64
C ASN A 68 28.56 -25.67 0.24
N TYR A 69 27.42 -24.97 0.14
CA TYR A 69 26.93 -24.43 -1.13
C TYR A 69 27.64 -23.14 -1.56
N GLN A 70 28.45 -22.54 -0.68
CA GLN A 70 29.20 -21.31 -0.88
C GLN A 70 30.67 -21.56 -1.28
N MET A 71 31.12 -22.82 -1.33
CA MET A 71 32.53 -23.14 -1.49
C MET A 71 33.14 -22.51 -2.75
N GLY A 72 34.21 -21.74 -2.60
CA GLY A 72 34.87 -21.02 -3.70
C GLY A 72 34.08 -19.85 -4.30
N MET A 73 32.93 -19.48 -3.71
CA MET A 73 32.08 -18.38 -4.20
C MET A 73 32.38 -17.02 -3.55
N VAL A 74 33.06 -17.03 -2.40
CA VAL A 74 33.66 -15.84 -1.76
C VAL A 74 35.07 -16.20 -1.30
N ASN A 75 35.96 -15.21 -1.24
CA ASN A 75 37.38 -15.40 -0.95
C ASN A 75 37.71 -15.19 0.53
N ASN A 76 36.91 -14.39 1.26
CA ASN A 76 37.19 -14.02 2.65
C ASN A 76 36.01 -14.32 3.61
N PRO A 77 36.25 -14.57 4.92
CA PRO A 77 35.24 -15.03 5.89
C PRO A 77 34.19 -13.99 6.30
N THR A 78 34.27 -12.78 5.75
CA THR A 78 33.34 -11.65 5.97
C THR A 78 32.88 -11.01 4.66
N GLU A 79 33.26 -11.56 3.51
CA GLU A 79 32.97 -10.99 2.19
C GLU A 79 31.50 -11.17 1.80
N SER A 80 30.95 -10.17 1.11
CA SER A 80 29.64 -10.26 0.48
C SER A 80 29.75 -9.94 -1.00
N ASN A 81 29.02 -10.67 -1.84
CA ASN A 81 28.88 -10.41 -3.27
C ASN A 81 27.42 -10.58 -3.69
N ASP A 82 27.14 -10.62 -4.99
CA ASP A 82 25.76 -10.70 -5.49
C ASP A 82 25.07 -12.05 -5.22
N ASN A 83 25.84 -13.11 -4.99
CA ASN A 83 25.33 -14.47 -4.77
C ASN A 83 25.30 -14.84 -3.29
N TRP A 84 26.19 -14.27 -2.47
CA TRP A 84 26.38 -14.63 -1.07
C TRP A 84 26.55 -13.37 -0.22
N LYS A 85 25.77 -13.23 0.85
CA LYS A 85 25.90 -12.13 1.82
C LYS A 85 26.39 -12.66 3.15
N PHE A 86 27.34 -11.97 3.75
CA PHE A 86 27.79 -12.25 5.10
C PHE A 86 26.77 -11.74 6.11
N LEU A 87 26.26 -12.65 6.95
CA LEU A 87 25.23 -12.40 7.96
C LEU A 87 25.82 -12.26 9.37
N GLY A 88 27.15 -12.11 9.47
CA GLY A 88 27.87 -11.97 10.72
C GLY A 88 28.37 -13.30 11.30
N LYS A 89 28.98 -13.20 12.48
CA LYS A 89 29.37 -14.37 13.28
C LYS A 89 28.20 -14.79 14.18
N GLN A 90 27.81 -16.05 14.14
CA GLN A 90 26.69 -16.61 14.88
C GLN A 90 27.13 -17.79 15.76
N ASN A 91 26.39 -18.05 16.83
CA ASN A 91 26.73 -19.11 17.79
C ASN A 91 26.31 -20.50 17.32
N ASN A 92 25.28 -20.58 16.45
CA ASN A 92 24.76 -21.83 15.91
C ASN A 92 24.04 -21.57 14.58
N VAL A 93 23.68 -22.66 13.90
CA VAL A 93 22.99 -22.61 12.61
C VAL A 93 21.60 -21.94 12.72
N ASP A 94 20.91 -22.07 13.86
CA ASP A 94 19.58 -21.47 14.02
C ASP A 94 19.64 -19.94 14.13
N ALA A 95 20.63 -19.40 14.83
CA ALA A 95 20.92 -17.97 14.83
C ALA A 95 21.29 -17.46 13.42
N CYS A 96 21.96 -18.30 12.63
CA CYS A 96 22.26 -18.00 11.22
C CYS A 96 20.99 -17.94 10.35
N LYS A 97 20.08 -18.91 10.50
CA LYS A 97 18.76 -18.90 9.86
C LYS A 97 17.95 -17.66 10.26
N LEU A 98 17.91 -17.33 11.56
CA LEU A 98 17.21 -16.15 12.07
C LEU A 98 17.74 -14.86 11.45
N LYS A 99 19.06 -14.69 11.31
CA LYS A 99 19.62 -13.52 10.62
C LYS A 99 19.20 -13.44 9.16
N ALA A 100 19.09 -14.57 8.46
CA ALA A 100 18.60 -14.59 7.09
C ALA A 100 17.10 -14.25 6.98
N VAL A 101 16.31 -14.54 8.01
CA VAL A 101 14.89 -14.16 8.11
C VAL A 101 14.76 -12.66 8.46
N ASP A 102 15.57 -12.17 9.40
CA ASP A 102 15.55 -10.80 9.91
C ASP A 102 16.06 -9.77 8.92
N ASP A 103 16.93 -10.18 7.99
CA ASP A 103 17.43 -9.30 6.95
C ASP A 103 16.26 -8.79 6.12
N LYS A 104 15.94 -7.50 6.22
CA LYS A 104 14.83 -6.87 5.49
C LYS A 104 15.22 -6.45 4.08
N ASN A 105 16.49 -6.54 3.67
CA ASN A 105 16.99 -6.01 2.40
C ASN A 105 17.31 -7.11 1.39
N GLN A 106 17.56 -8.33 1.84
CA GLN A 106 17.86 -9.46 0.97
C GLN A 106 16.96 -10.69 1.23
N GLU A 107 16.64 -11.45 0.19
CA GLU A 107 16.02 -12.78 0.32
C GLU A 107 17.08 -13.87 0.08
N TYR A 108 17.01 -14.93 0.87
CA TYR A 108 17.97 -16.03 0.80
C TYR A 108 17.28 -17.36 0.52
N ALA A 109 17.84 -18.15 -0.40
CA ALA A 109 17.38 -19.51 -0.65
C ALA A 109 18.05 -20.54 0.27
N SER A 110 19.19 -20.19 0.88
CA SER A 110 19.91 -21.03 1.82
C SER A 110 20.78 -20.19 2.74
N VAL A 111 21.29 -20.80 3.82
CA VAL A 111 22.39 -20.28 4.62
C VAL A 111 23.52 -21.31 4.69
N VAL A 112 24.75 -20.84 4.81
CA VAL A 112 25.91 -21.66 5.13
C VAL A 112 26.46 -21.18 6.47
N TYR A 113 26.53 -22.10 7.43
CA TYR A 113 27.09 -21.87 8.75
C TYR A 113 28.37 -22.69 8.94
N TYR A 114 29.41 -22.01 9.36
CA TYR A 114 30.68 -22.59 9.80
C TYR A 114 30.65 -22.65 11.33
N PRO A 115 30.58 -23.84 11.95
CA PRO A 115 30.53 -23.99 13.40
C PRO A 115 31.79 -23.48 14.13
N GLU A 116 31.72 -23.46 15.46
CA GLU A 116 32.81 -22.97 16.30
C GLU A 116 34.09 -23.81 16.22
N ASP A 117 33.95 -25.11 15.97
CA ASP A 117 35.06 -26.07 15.87
C ASP A 117 35.67 -26.15 14.46
N PHE A 118 35.29 -25.24 13.56
CA PHE A 118 35.87 -25.09 12.23
C PHE A 118 37.32 -24.54 12.35
N PRO A 119 38.32 -25.12 11.67
CA PRO A 119 39.74 -24.98 12.04
C PRO A 119 40.40 -23.64 11.65
N ASN A 120 39.65 -22.62 11.22
CA ASN A 120 40.23 -21.35 10.75
C ASN A 120 39.34 -20.13 11.05
N GLU A 121 39.68 -18.98 10.48
CA GLU A 121 38.96 -17.71 10.63
C GLU A 121 37.50 -17.74 10.17
N TRP A 122 37.07 -18.76 9.44
CA TRP A 122 35.68 -18.96 9.04
C TRP A 122 34.80 -19.43 10.19
N LYS A 123 35.36 -19.89 11.32
CA LYS A 123 34.60 -20.32 12.49
C LYS A 123 33.52 -19.31 12.88
N LYS A 124 32.32 -19.80 13.21
CA LYS A 124 31.11 -19.03 13.48
C LYS A 124 30.58 -18.17 12.32
N SER A 125 31.20 -18.16 11.12
CA SER A 125 30.67 -17.35 10.01
C SER A 125 29.32 -17.89 9.54
N CYS A 126 28.40 -16.96 9.27
CA CYS A 126 27.11 -17.22 8.68
C CYS A 126 27.02 -16.46 7.35
N PHE A 127 26.62 -17.15 6.30
CA PHE A 127 26.36 -16.56 4.99
C PHE A 127 24.98 -16.92 4.51
N GLY A 128 24.29 -15.97 3.87
CA GLY A 128 23.04 -16.21 3.17
C GLY A 128 23.28 -16.32 1.67
N GLY A 129 22.86 -17.44 1.07
CA GLY A 129 22.83 -17.63 -0.38
C GLY A 129 21.64 -16.89 -0.96
N VAL A 130 21.89 -15.85 -1.75
CA VAL A 130 20.87 -14.97 -2.34
C VAL A 130 19.91 -15.81 -3.19
N LYS A 131 18.60 -15.58 -3.04
CA LYS A 131 17.56 -16.23 -3.86
C LYS A 131 17.81 -15.96 -5.34
N GLY A 132 17.92 -17.01 -6.15
CA GLY A 132 18.26 -16.93 -7.57
C GLY A 132 19.76 -16.72 -7.85
N GLY A 133 20.59 -16.61 -6.82
CA GLY A 133 22.05 -16.54 -6.93
C GLY A 133 22.68 -17.89 -7.27
N LYS A 134 23.95 -17.82 -7.71
CA LYS A 134 24.76 -19.01 -8.01
C LYS A 134 25.20 -19.71 -6.73
N THR A 135 25.23 -21.04 -6.77
CA THR A 135 25.75 -21.91 -5.71
C THR A 135 26.81 -22.85 -6.28
N ASN A 136 27.67 -23.35 -5.40
CA ASN A 136 28.63 -24.41 -5.70
C ASN A 136 28.60 -25.42 -4.54
N ALA A 137 27.73 -26.42 -4.65
CA ALA A 137 27.56 -27.46 -3.65
C ALA A 137 28.78 -28.39 -3.65
N GLN A 138 29.52 -28.39 -2.54
CA GLN A 138 30.64 -29.30 -2.32
C GLN A 138 30.63 -29.83 -0.89
N TYR A 139 31.09 -31.07 -0.76
CA TYR A 139 31.35 -31.65 0.55
C TYR A 139 32.45 -30.85 1.26
N GLN A 140 32.17 -30.43 2.49
CA GLN A 140 33.15 -29.81 3.35
C GLN A 140 32.87 -30.21 4.80
N SER A 141 33.82 -30.90 5.42
CA SER A 141 33.65 -31.31 6.81
C SER A 141 33.45 -30.09 7.72
N LYS A 142 32.57 -30.24 8.71
CA LYS A 142 32.26 -29.19 9.70
C LYS A 142 31.66 -27.94 9.07
N THR A 143 30.84 -28.06 8.04
CA THR A 143 29.95 -26.98 7.59
C THR A 143 28.51 -27.45 7.62
N ILE A 144 27.58 -26.52 7.74
CA ILE A 144 26.15 -26.82 7.65
C ILE A 144 25.55 -25.88 6.62
N THR A 145 25.05 -26.44 5.52
CA THR A 145 24.17 -25.69 4.63
C THR A 145 22.74 -25.92 5.07
N SER A 146 21.95 -24.87 5.25
CA SER A 146 20.52 -24.98 5.53
C SER A 146 19.72 -24.38 4.38
N LEU A 147 18.83 -25.16 3.76
CA LEU A 147 17.97 -24.67 2.68
C LEU A 147 16.73 -24.02 3.26
N ALA A 148 16.38 -22.83 2.76
CA ALA A 148 15.24 -22.09 3.26
C ALA A 148 13.91 -22.79 2.90
N PRO A 149 12.90 -22.74 3.78
CA PRO A 149 11.60 -23.33 3.52
C PRO A 149 10.98 -22.74 2.26
N ASN A 150 10.43 -23.61 1.41
CA ASN A 150 9.81 -23.24 0.13
C ASN A 150 10.69 -22.28 -0.73
N GLY A 151 12.02 -22.38 -0.63
CA GLY A 151 12.98 -21.65 -1.46
C GLY A 151 13.24 -20.18 -1.10
N THR A 152 12.75 -19.68 0.04
CA THR A 152 13.08 -18.32 0.52
C THR A 152 13.06 -18.20 2.04
N SER A 153 13.96 -17.38 2.59
CA SER A 153 14.09 -17.10 4.02
C SER A 153 12.96 -16.24 4.59
N ARG A 154 12.00 -15.80 3.77
CA ARG A 154 10.88 -14.96 4.20
C ARG A 154 9.76 -15.81 4.81
N LEU A 155 9.34 -15.50 6.04
CA LEU A 155 8.01 -15.74 6.64
C LEU A 155 7.07 -16.70 5.85
N GLY A 156 7.26 -18.02 5.98
CA GLY A 156 6.42 -19.03 5.31
C GLY A 156 6.93 -19.52 3.94
N GLY A 157 8.01 -18.96 3.44
CA GLY A 157 8.58 -19.22 2.12
C GLY A 157 7.67 -18.73 0.98
N VAL A 158 7.78 -19.31 -0.22
CA VAL A 158 6.95 -18.93 -1.39
C VAL A 158 5.45 -19.10 -1.13
N GLU A 159 5.07 -20.10 -0.33
CA GLU A 159 3.68 -20.33 0.05
C GLU A 159 3.15 -19.26 1.00
N GLY A 160 3.93 -18.88 2.02
CA GLY A 160 3.62 -17.73 2.89
C GLY A 160 3.49 -16.43 2.10
N GLU A 161 4.43 -16.17 1.18
CA GLU A 161 4.36 -15.01 0.28
C GLU A 161 3.08 -15.01 -0.57
N LYS A 162 2.69 -16.17 -1.10
CA LYS A 162 1.45 -16.33 -1.88
C LYS A 162 0.22 -16.07 -1.04
N LEU A 163 0.15 -16.56 0.19
CA LEU A 163 -0.95 -16.31 1.13
C LEU A 163 -1.04 -14.82 1.48
N LEU A 164 0.08 -14.18 1.82
CA LEU A 164 0.12 -12.75 2.12
C LEU A 164 -0.35 -11.88 0.93
N LYS A 165 0.00 -12.25 -0.31
CA LYS A 165 -0.51 -11.59 -1.51
C LYS A 165 -2.03 -11.77 -1.67
N GLN A 166 -2.56 -12.96 -1.37
CA GLN A 166 -4.01 -13.22 -1.41
C GLN A 166 -4.75 -12.44 -0.31
N ILE A 167 -4.21 -12.38 0.91
CA ILE A 167 -4.73 -11.58 2.02
C ILE A 167 -4.81 -10.11 1.61
N LYS A 168 -3.72 -9.55 1.05
CA LYS A 168 -3.69 -8.17 0.53
C LYS A 168 -4.76 -7.94 -0.55
N LYS A 169 -4.87 -8.85 -1.53
CA LYS A 169 -5.88 -8.76 -2.59
C LYS A 169 -7.30 -8.75 -2.01
N LYS A 170 -7.59 -9.63 -1.05
CA LYS A 170 -8.90 -9.70 -0.39
C LYS A 170 -9.18 -8.47 0.47
N GLY A 171 -8.17 -7.94 1.17
CA GLY A 171 -8.28 -6.67 1.89
C GLY A 171 -8.67 -5.51 0.97
N ASN A 172 -8.09 -5.42 -0.23
CA ASN A 172 -8.47 -4.40 -1.22
C ASN A 172 -9.91 -4.61 -1.74
N GLU A 173 -10.34 -5.86 -1.97
CA GLU A 173 -11.74 -6.16 -2.34
C GLU A 173 -12.72 -5.73 -1.25
N ILE A 174 -12.39 -5.94 0.03
CA ILE A 174 -13.19 -5.48 1.17
C ILE A 174 -13.22 -3.96 1.23
N GLU A 175 -12.07 -3.28 1.12
CA GLU A 175 -11.99 -1.81 1.12
C GLU A 175 -12.91 -1.20 0.04
N LYS A 176 -12.95 -1.79 -1.15
CA LYS A 176 -13.84 -1.34 -2.23
C LYS A 176 -15.32 -1.46 -1.85
N ILE A 177 -15.75 -2.61 -1.33
CA ILE A 177 -17.15 -2.84 -0.94
C ILE A 177 -17.55 -1.87 0.18
N ILE A 178 -16.67 -1.63 1.16
CA ILE A 178 -16.94 -0.69 2.25
C ILE A 178 -17.13 0.74 1.70
N LYS A 179 -16.26 1.19 0.79
CA LYS A 179 -16.38 2.52 0.16
C LYS A 179 -17.69 2.66 -0.63
N GLU A 180 -18.08 1.63 -1.39
CA GLU A 180 -19.37 1.60 -2.11
C GLU A 180 -20.55 1.68 -1.14
N GLN A 181 -20.48 0.96 -0.01
CA GLN A 181 -21.51 0.98 1.01
C GLN A 181 -21.64 2.35 1.69
N GLN A 182 -20.52 3.01 2.00
CA GLN A 182 -20.51 4.36 2.57
C GLN A 182 -21.12 5.40 1.61
N GLN A 183 -20.82 5.32 0.31
CA GLN A 183 -21.41 6.19 -0.70
C GLN A 183 -22.93 6.00 -0.83
N ASN A 184 -23.41 4.75 -0.84
CA ASN A 184 -24.83 4.44 -0.89
C ASN A 184 -25.57 4.91 0.38
N ASN A 185 -24.93 4.79 1.55
CA ASN A 185 -25.49 5.26 2.81
C ASN A 185 -25.59 6.80 2.88
N LEU A 186 -24.62 7.54 2.34
CA LEU A 186 -24.66 9.01 2.25
C LEU A 186 -25.83 9.52 1.40
N GLY A 187 -26.13 8.85 0.28
CA GLY A 187 -27.30 9.17 -0.56
C GLY A 187 -28.64 8.94 0.17
N SER A 188 -28.70 7.90 1.01
CA SER A 188 -29.91 7.50 1.76
C SER A 188 -30.13 8.29 3.07
N LEU A 189 -29.08 8.84 3.68
CA LEU A 189 -29.16 9.63 4.92
C LEU A 189 -29.95 10.93 4.76
N ARG A 190 -30.04 11.48 3.55
CA ARG A 190 -30.86 12.68 3.26
C ARG A 190 -32.37 12.40 3.30
N SER A 191 -32.80 11.15 3.24
CA SER A 191 -34.22 10.82 3.00
C SER A 191 -34.96 10.19 4.19
N ASN A 192 -34.30 9.77 5.28
CA ASN A 192 -34.99 9.12 6.41
C ASN A 192 -34.28 9.32 7.77
N ASN A 193 -34.89 10.11 8.66
CA ASN A 193 -34.35 10.44 9.99
C ASN A 193 -34.39 9.28 11.01
N LEU A 194 -35.27 8.29 10.82
CA LEU A 194 -35.49 7.19 11.78
C LEU A 194 -34.34 6.17 11.88
N LEU A 195 -33.42 6.13 10.92
CA LEU A 195 -32.33 5.13 10.86
C LEU A 195 -30.94 5.77 10.96
N VAL A 196 -30.85 7.06 11.32
CA VAL A 196 -29.59 7.82 11.31
C VAL A 196 -28.59 7.29 12.35
N SER A 197 -29.05 6.94 13.56
CA SER A 197 -28.19 6.45 14.64
C SER A 197 -27.58 5.08 14.33
N GLU A 198 -28.40 4.13 13.85
CA GLU A 198 -27.96 2.79 13.45
C GLU A 198 -26.99 2.83 12.27
N ARG A 199 -27.29 3.66 11.25
CA ARG A 199 -26.37 3.89 10.12
C ARG A 199 -25.05 4.53 10.54
N LYS A 200 -25.07 5.47 11.50
CA LYS A 200 -23.85 6.10 12.03
C LYS A 200 -22.99 5.08 12.79
N SER A 201 -23.61 4.22 13.59
CA SER A 201 -22.93 3.10 14.26
C SER A 201 -22.27 2.16 13.25
N ASN A 202 -23.00 1.75 12.21
CA ASN A 202 -22.46 0.90 11.15
C ASN A 202 -21.31 1.58 10.40
N SER A 203 -21.42 2.87 10.09
CA SER A 203 -20.34 3.64 9.45
C SER A 203 -19.05 3.63 10.28
N ASN A 204 -19.15 3.82 11.60
CA ASN A 204 -18.00 3.77 12.49
C ASN A 204 -17.35 2.38 12.53
N GLN A 205 -18.16 1.31 12.53
CA GLN A 205 -17.65 -0.06 12.48
C GLN A 205 -16.90 -0.34 11.16
N LEU A 206 -17.44 0.12 10.04
CA LEU A 206 -16.80 0.00 8.73
C LEU A 206 -15.47 0.76 8.66
N GLU A 207 -15.39 1.94 9.29
CA GLU A 207 -14.16 2.73 9.37
C GLU A 207 -13.08 2.02 10.20
N ASN A 208 -13.44 1.40 11.32
CA ASN A 208 -12.52 0.58 12.11
C ASN A 208 -11.98 -0.62 11.30
N ILE A 209 -12.82 -1.25 10.47
CA ILE A 209 -12.37 -2.35 9.59
C ILE A 209 -11.39 -1.81 8.53
N LEU A 210 -11.69 -0.66 7.93
CA LEU A 210 -10.79 -0.01 6.97
C LEU A 210 -9.43 0.32 7.58
N GLU A 211 -9.40 0.83 8.81
CA GLU A 211 -8.15 1.15 9.51
C GLU A 211 -7.30 -0.10 9.72
N LYS A 212 -7.90 -1.20 10.19
CA LYS A 212 -7.22 -2.49 10.34
C LYS A 212 -6.67 -3.02 9.02
N LEU A 213 -7.47 -3.02 7.95
CA LEU A 213 -7.02 -3.47 6.63
C LEU A 213 -5.86 -2.63 6.08
N ARG A 214 -5.85 -1.32 6.36
CA ARG A 214 -4.74 -0.43 5.98
C ARG A 214 -3.47 -0.77 6.76
N ALA A 215 -3.57 -1.00 8.06
CA ALA A 215 -2.44 -1.41 8.89
C ALA A 215 -1.88 -2.76 8.43
N ASP A 216 -2.74 -3.76 8.22
CA ASP A 216 -2.37 -5.09 7.72
C ASP A 216 -1.66 -4.97 6.36
N ARG A 217 -2.17 -4.14 5.44
CA ARG A 217 -1.51 -3.91 4.13
C ARG A 217 -0.12 -3.32 4.26
N VAL A 218 0.09 -2.36 5.17
CA VAL A 218 1.41 -1.76 5.42
C VAL A 218 2.39 -2.83 5.92
N GLU A 219 1.94 -3.63 6.88
CA GLU A 219 2.76 -4.70 7.45
C GLU A 219 3.08 -5.79 6.43
N ILE A 220 2.08 -6.21 5.64
CA ILE A 220 2.27 -7.14 4.53
C ILE A 220 3.29 -6.59 3.54
N ASN A 221 3.15 -5.33 3.08
CA ASN A 221 4.08 -4.70 2.15
C ASN A 221 5.50 -4.62 2.72
N ARG A 222 5.65 -4.35 4.02
CA ARG A 222 6.93 -4.36 4.72
C ARG A 222 7.57 -5.74 4.69
N ILE A 223 6.78 -6.79 4.85
CA ILE A 223 7.22 -8.19 4.83
C ILE A 223 7.63 -8.64 3.42
N ILE A 224 6.83 -8.31 2.41
CA ILE A 224 7.03 -8.75 1.01
C ILE A 224 7.84 -7.75 0.15
N LYS A 225 8.31 -6.64 0.75
CA LYS A 225 9.03 -5.54 0.07
C LYS A 225 8.39 -5.05 -1.22
N GLN A 226 7.07 -5.04 -1.27
CA GLN A 226 6.38 -4.34 -2.34
C GLN A 226 6.36 -2.84 -2.04
N PRO A 227 6.47 -1.97 -3.07
CA PRO A 227 6.29 -0.55 -2.86
C PRO A 227 4.96 -0.32 -2.15
N VAL A 228 4.99 0.47 -1.08
CA VAL A 228 3.79 0.81 -0.33
C VAL A 228 2.99 1.79 -1.19
N GLU A 229 2.11 1.25 -2.04
CA GLU A 229 0.95 1.98 -2.53
C GLU A 229 0.04 2.22 -1.32
N SER A 230 0.44 3.19 -0.50
CA SER A 230 -0.40 3.69 0.57
C SER A 230 -1.64 4.28 -0.09
N ALA A 231 -2.82 4.10 0.52
CA ALA A 231 -4.02 4.83 0.09
C ALA A 231 -3.80 6.36 0.10
N ALA A 232 -2.83 6.85 0.90
CA ALA A 232 -2.36 8.24 0.87
C ALA A 232 -1.56 8.59 -0.41
N ALA A 233 -0.86 7.63 -1.01
CA ALA A 233 -0.23 7.78 -2.31
C ALA A 233 -1.22 7.66 -3.46
N GLU A 234 -2.36 6.99 -3.30
CA GLU A 234 -3.42 6.99 -4.31
C GLU A 234 -4.15 8.35 -4.35
N ASP A 235 -4.45 8.93 -3.18
CA ASP A 235 -4.90 10.33 -3.07
C ASP A 235 -3.79 11.31 -3.48
N GLY A 236 -2.53 11.03 -3.12
CA GLY A 236 -1.36 11.85 -3.44
C GLY A 236 -1.04 11.87 -4.94
N TYR A 237 -1.13 10.72 -5.61
CA TYR A 237 -0.88 10.54 -7.04
C TYR A 237 -1.98 11.20 -7.87
N GLN A 238 -3.26 11.03 -7.49
CA GLN A 238 -4.37 11.74 -8.14
C GLN A 238 -4.27 13.26 -7.95
N ARG A 239 -3.86 13.71 -6.75
CA ARG A 239 -3.63 15.13 -6.45
C ARG A 239 -2.38 15.69 -7.16
N GLN A 240 -1.34 14.88 -7.35
CA GLN A 240 -0.16 15.23 -8.14
C GLN A 240 -0.49 15.32 -9.63
N LEU A 241 -1.20 14.34 -10.20
CA LEU A 241 -1.65 14.37 -11.59
C LEU A 241 -2.51 15.59 -11.90
N SER A 242 -3.45 15.92 -11.01
CA SER A 242 -4.26 17.13 -11.13
C SER A 242 -3.38 18.40 -11.13
N ASN A 243 -2.39 18.47 -10.24
CA ASN A 243 -1.43 19.59 -10.22
C ASN A 243 -0.55 19.63 -11.49
N TYR A 244 -0.06 18.50 -12.00
CA TYR A 244 0.74 18.45 -13.23
C TYR A 244 -0.05 18.88 -14.46
N ILE A 245 -1.31 18.47 -14.58
CA ILE A 245 -2.20 18.92 -15.66
C ILE A 245 -2.42 20.43 -15.57
N ILE A 246 -2.61 20.97 -14.36
CA ILE A 246 -2.74 22.41 -14.16
C ILE A 246 -1.46 23.15 -14.56
N TYR A 247 -0.28 22.71 -14.11
CA TYR A 247 1.00 23.33 -14.48
C TYR A 247 1.29 23.22 -15.99
N PHE A 248 0.96 22.09 -16.61
CA PHE A 248 1.09 21.91 -18.05
C PHE A 248 0.16 22.86 -18.84
N LEU A 249 -1.08 23.04 -18.38
CA LEU A 249 -2.00 24.02 -18.95
C LEU A 249 -1.46 25.45 -18.79
N TRP A 250 -0.85 25.81 -17.65
CA TRP A 250 -0.19 27.10 -17.47
C TRP A 250 0.99 27.31 -18.43
N ILE A 251 1.78 26.27 -18.70
CA ILE A 251 2.90 26.35 -19.66
C ILE A 251 2.38 26.58 -21.08
N ILE A 252 1.35 25.84 -21.52
CA ILE A 252 0.71 26.06 -22.82
C ILE A 252 0.17 27.48 -22.94
N LEU A 253 -0.46 27.98 -21.88
CA LEU A 253 -1.04 29.31 -21.82
C LEU A 253 0.02 30.41 -21.97
N VAL A 254 1.19 30.24 -21.32
CA VAL A 254 2.35 31.15 -21.47
C VAL A 254 2.87 31.13 -22.91
N LEU A 255 2.99 29.94 -23.51
CA LEU A 255 3.44 29.81 -24.91
C LEU A 255 2.48 30.52 -25.88
N ILE A 256 1.17 30.37 -25.70
CA ILE A 256 0.16 31.08 -26.50
C ILE A 256 0.27 32.60 -26.32
N SER A 257 0.54 33.06 -25.10
CA SER A 257 0.67 34.49 -24.78
C SER A 257 1.92 35.10 -25.43
N ILE A 258 3.05 34.37 -25.44
CA ILE A 258 4.27 34.77 -26.15
C ILE A 258 4.02 34.81 -27.65
N GLY A 259 3.38 33.78 -28.22
CA GLY A 259 3.05 33.73 -29.64
C GLY A 259 2.17 34.90 -30.10
N LEU A 260 1.13 35.23 -29.31
CA LEU A 260 0.27 36.39 -29.58
C LEU A 260 1.02 37.72 -29.46
N SER A 261 1.94 37.83 -28.49
CA SER A 261 2.77 39.04 -28.32
C SER A 261 3.71 39.26 -29.50
N VAL A 262 4.36 38.20 -29.98
CA VAL A 262 5.21 38.24 -31.19
C VAL A 262 4.39 38.58 -32.43
N HIS A 263 3.18 38.03 -32.54
CA HIS A 263 2.28 38.34 -33.65
C HIS A 263 1.86 39.81 -33.64
N LEU A 264 1.51 40.35 -32.47
CA LEU A 264 1.18 41.77 -32.29
C LEU A 264 2.33 42.72 -32.65
N LEU A 265 3.57 42.35 -32.33
CA LEU A 265 4.76 43.14 -32.66
C LEU A 265 5.07 43.17 -34.17
N THR A 266 4.52 42.22 -34.93
CA THR A 266 4.79 42.07 -36.36
C THR A 266 3.60 42.41 -37.25
N SER A 267 2.42 42.64 -36.68
CA SER A 267 1.18 42.96 -37.40
C SER A 267 0.80 44.44 -37.27
N GLU A 268 0.49 45.10 -38.38
CA GLU A 268 0.03 46.51 -38.40
C GLU A 268 -1.38 46.71 -37.81
N SER A 269 -2.16 45.63 -37.61
CA SER A 269 -3.50 45.68 -37.02
C SER A 269 -3.72 44.58 -35.99
N VAL A 270 -4.51 44.88 -34.96
CA VAL A 270 -4.80 43.92 -33.88
C VAL A 270 -5.92 42.99 -34.30
N SER A 271 -5.65 41.68 -34.29
CA SER A 271 -6.64 40.65 -34.61
C SER A 271 -7.76 40.57 -33.56
N VAL A 272 -8.98 40.28 -34.03
CA VAL A 272 -10.18 40.02 -33.18
C VAL A 272 -9.93 38.88 -32.18
N ILE A 273 -9.10 37.90 -32.56
CA ILE A 273 -8.73 36.76 -31.70
C ILE A 273 -7.96 37.23 -30.46
N THR A 274 -7.11 38.25 -30.61
CA THR A 274 -6.36 38.85 -29.51
C THR A 274 -7.28 39.50 -28.48
N TYR A 275 -8.31 40.22 -28.93
CA TYR A 275 -9.29 40.83 -28.04
C TYR A 275 -10.13 39.79 -27.27
N LEU A 276 -10.55 38.71 -27.95
CA LEU A 276 -11.24 37.59 -27.32
C LEU A 276 -10.37 36.90 -26.26
N PHE A 277 -9.09 36.70 -26.56
CA PHE A 277 -8.13 36.12 -25.61
C PHE A 277 -7.97 36.99 -24.36
N ILE A 278 -7.79 38.31 -24.53
CA ILE A 278 -7.68 39.26 -23.41
C ILE A 278 -8.97 39.27 -22.57
N ALA A 279 -10.15 39.27 -23.20
CA ALA A 279 -11.42 39.25 -22.49
C ALA A 279 -11.59 37.98 -21.62
N ILE A 280 -11.23 36.81 -22.16
CA ILE A 280 -11.24 35.54 -21.40
C ILE A 280 -10.27 35.62 -20.21
N TRP A 281 -9.08 36.19 -20.43
CA TRP A 281 -8.09 36.40 -19.36
C TRP A 281 -8.57 37.32 -18.25
N VAL A 282 -9.20 38.44 -18.60
CA VAL A 282 -9.77 39.36 -17.61
C VAL A 282 -10.84 38.66 -16.78
N VAL A 283 -11.68 37.81 -17.39
CA VAL A 283 -12.70 37.04 -16.66
C VAL A 283 -12.07 35.99 -15.72
N ILE A 284 -11.03 35.27 -16.18
CA ILE A 284 -10.33 34.28 -15.37
C ILE A 284 -9.64 34.95 -14.18
N LEU A 285 -8.94 36.07 -14.41
CA LEU A 285 -8.27 36.83 -13.37
C LEU A 285 -9.29 37.45 -12.41
N ALA A 286 -10.37 38.05 -12.90
CA ALA A 286 -11.44 38.59 -12.07
C ALA A 286 -12.04 37.50 -11.17
N LYS A 287 -12.29 36.30 -11.69
CA LYS A 287 -12.80 35.18 -10.88
C LYS A 287 -11.78 34.68 -9.86
N TYR A 288 -10.51 34.59 -10.23
CA TYR A 288 -9.43 34.17 -9.34
C TYR A 288 -9.23 35.16 -8.20
N TYR A 289 -9.13 36.46 -8.52
CA TYR A 289 -8.99 37.52 -7.53
C TYR A 289 -10.27 37.70 -6.70
N TYR A 290 -11.46 37.53 -7.27
CA TYR A 290 -12.70 37.53 -6.50
C TYR A 290 -12.68 36.43 -5.43
N LYS A 291 -12.29 35.21 -5.78
CA LYS A 291 -12.18 34.09 -4.83
C LYS A 291 -11.10 34.32 -3.77
N GLN A 292 -9.97 34.93 -4.15
CA GLN A 292 -8.92 35.34 -3.20
C GLN A 292 -9.42 36.43 -2.26
N ILE A 293 -10.09 37.46 -2.78
CA ILE A 293 -10.65 38.57 -2.02
C ILE A 293 -11.77 38.10 -1.08
N THR A 294 -12.61 37.12 -1.44
CA THR A 294 -13.59 36.60 -0.49
C THR A 294 -12.94 35.79 0.63
N ILE A 295 -11.88 35.03 0.35
CA ILE A 295 -11.20 34.20 1.37
C ILE A 295 -10.34 35.06 2.31
N TYR A 296 -9.59 36.02 1.77
CA TYR A 296 -8.72 36.90 2.55
C TYR A 296 -9.46 38.13 3.10
N GLY A 297 -10.48 38.62 2.40
CA GLY A 297 -11.31 39.74 2.82
C GLY A 297 -12.24 39.40 3.98
N VAL A 298 -12.75 38.17 4.07
CA VAL A 298 -13.48 37.71 5.27
C VAL A 298 -12.55 37.70 6.48
N LYS A 299 -11.30 37.22 6.33
CA LYS A 299 -10.30 37.26 7.42
C LYS A 299 -9.89 38.68 7.84
N TYR A 300 -9.85 39.62 6.88
CA TYR A 300 -9.54 41.02 7.16
C TYR A 300 -10.73 41.75 7.82
N TRP A 301 -11.96 41.44 7.42
CA TRP A 301 -13.18 41.94 8.07
C TRP A 301 -13.35 41.40 9.48
N ASP A 302 -13.07 40.12 9.72
CA ASP A 302 -13.10 39.54 11.08
C ASP A 302 -12.10 40.26 11.98
N TYR A 303 -10.87 40.52 11.49
CA TYR A 303 -9.84 41.25 12.22
C TYR A 303 -10.22 42.72 12.52
N ILE A 304 -10.77 43.45 11.54
CA ILE A 304 -11.25 44.82 11.77
C ILE A 304 -12.46 44.83 12.71
N SER A 305 -13.38 43.88 12.57
CA SER A 305 -14.54 43.78 13.46
C SER A 305 -14.12 43.49 14.90
N SER A 306 -13.11 42.64 15.13
CA SER A 306 -12.58 42.37 16.47
C SER A 306 -11.88 43.59 17.07
N VAL A 307 -11.16 44.38 16.27
CA VAL A 307 -10.48 45.60 16.75
C VAL A 307 -11.46 46.74 17.02
N ILE A 308 -12.58 46.83 16.28
CA ILE A 308 -13.63 47.82 16.52
C ILE A 308 -14.46 47.44 17.76
N VAL A 309 -14.76 46.16 17.97
CA VAL A 309 -15.51 45.68 19.14
C VAL A 309 -14.73 45.89 20.45
N ASP A 310 -13.40 45.75 20.45
CA ASP A 310 -12.56 46.02 21.63
C ASP A 310 -12.34 47.53 21.92
N SER A 311 -12.81 48.43 21.05
CA SER A 311 -12.64 49.89 21.22
C SER A 311 -13.87 50.62 21.80
N ILE A 312 -14.92 49.87 22.18
CA ILE A 312 -16.19 50.39 22.74
C ILE A 312 -16.34 50.06 24.24
N ASP A 313 -15.25 49.73 24.94
CA ASP A 313 -15.16 49.74 26.42
C ASP A 313 -14.26 50.88 26.93
#